data_AF-A0A5J4S3E1-F1
#
_entry.id   AF-A0A5J4S3E1-F1
#
_cell.length_a   1.000
_cell.length_b   1.000
_cell.length_c   1.000
_cell.angle_alpha   90.00
_cell.angle_beta   90.00
_cell.angle_gamma   90.00
#
_symmetry.space_group_name_H-M   'P 1'
#
loop_
_entity.id
_entity.type
_entity.pdbx_description
1 polymer ?
#
loop_
_entity_poly.entity_id
_entity_poly.type
_entity_poly.pdbx_seq_one_letter_code
_entity_poly.pdbx_strand_id
1 'polypeptide(L)'
;MIKRIPRHQLFLILSLLFFMQTRLNNIYAQDQQTRISDLQKLDSLIAADSLVNLNRENLEKIESPVNLGMPANIGTDSIASSFGLQREWKPDPVKATWLAIIFPGGGQIYNRKYWKLPLIYGGLVGCFYGLNWNNEMYTDYSKAYIDIMDNNPNTDSYLEILPPGFQNKYSQEYLKDLLRKRKDMYRRYRDMTVFALIGVCLISIVDAYVDAELSDFDISPDLSLRIAPTAIANKCLSGNSVGLQCSFTF
;
A
#
# COMPACT_ATOMS: atom_id res chain seq x y z
N MET A 1 58.35 15.90 -1.23
CA MET A 1 57.86 17.17 -0.64
C MET A 1 56.43 17.40 -1.13
N ILE A 2 55.42 16.85 -0.43
CA ILE A 2 54.01 16.88 -0.88
C ILE A 2 53.40 18.20 -0.43
N LYS A 3 53.11 19.08 -1.41
CA LYS A 3 52.57 20.43 -1.18
C LYS A 3 51.12 20.28 -0.71
N ARG A 4 50.85 20.56 0.57
CA ARG A 4 49.51 20.51 1.16
C ARG A 4 48.58 21.46 0.39
N ILE A 5 47.55 20.89 -0.24
CA ILE A 5 46.49 21.65 -0.92
C ILE A 5 45.68 22.37 0.17
N PRO A 6 45.54 23.70 0.11
CA PRO A 6 44.82 24.46 1.13
C PRO A 6 43.32 24.16 1.06
N ARG A 7 42.68 24.12 2.23
CA ARG A 7 41.31 23.60 2.42
C ARG A 7 40.26 24.21 1.46
N HIS A 8 40.43 25.46 1.04
CA HIS A 8 39.50 26.11 0.10
C HIS A 8 39.56 25.55 -1.33
N GLN A 9 40.72 25.10 -1.80
CA GLN A 9 40.86 24.47 -3.13
C GLN A 9 40.22 23.08 -3.17
N LEU A 10 40.23 22.37 -2.04
CA LEU A 10 39.58 21.06 -1.91
C LEU A 10 38.04 21.20 -1.99
N PHE A 11 37.48 22.27 -1.42
CA PHE A 11 36.05 22.58 -1.53
C PHE A 11 35.64 22.94 -2.96
N LEU A 12 36.46 23.68 -3.70
CA LEU A 12 36.19 24.01 -5.11
C LEU A 12 36.22 22.77 -6.00
N ILE A 13 37.19 21.88 -5.82
CA ILE A 13 37.30 20.62 -6.58
C ILE A 13 36.15 19.68 -6.25
N LEU A 14 35.77 19.57 -4.98
CA LEU A 14 34.63 18.74 -4.54
C LEU A 14 33.29 19.28 -5.05
N SER A 15 33.13 20.60 -5.10
CA SER A 15 31.95 21.26 -5.67
C SER A 15 31.83 21.03 -7.18
N LEU A 16 32.95 21.11 -7.92
CA LEU A 16 32.99 20.80 -9.36
C LEU A 16 32.70 19.32 -9.66
N LEU A 17 33.18 18.40 -8.81
CA LEU A 17 32.91 16.96 -8.95
C LEU A 17 31.44 16.62 -8.71
N PHE A 18 30.83 17.27 -7.70
CA PHE A 18 29.40 17.16 -7.41
C PHE A 18 28.54 17.75 -8.55
N PHE A 19 28.99 18.84 -9.18
CA PHE A 19 28.31 19.46 -10.32
C PHE A 19 28.41 18.60 -11.60
N MET A 20 29.51 17.86 -11.80
CA MET A 20 29.66 16.92 -12.92
C MET A 20 28.80 15.66 -12.74
N GLN A 21 28.68 15.13 -11.52
CA GLN A 21 27.80 13.98 -11.24
C GLN A 21 26.31 14.31 -11.41
N THR A 22 25.90 15.54 -11.07
CA THR A 22 24.51 15.98 -11.29
C THR A 22 24.18 16.21 -12.77
N ARG A 23 25.15 16.63 -13.61
CA ARG A 23 24.97 16.76 -15.07
C ARG A 23 24.80 15.41 -15.78
N LEU A 24 25.54 14.37 -15.39
CA LEU A 24 25.40 13.03 -15.98
C LEU A 24 24.04 12.42 -15.67
N ASN A 25 23.57 12.52 -14.42
CA ASN A 25 22.25 11.99 -14.02
C ASN A 25 21.09 12.67 -14.76
N ASN A 26 21.20 13.97 -15.08
CA ASN A 26 20.17 14.69 -15.84
C ASN A 26 20.11 14.30 -17.32
N ILE A 27 21.23 13.94 -17.96
CA ILE A 27 21.25 13.52 -19.38
C ILE A 27 20.54 12.16 -19.55
N TYR A 28 20.75 11.22 -18.62
CA TYR A 28 20.04 9.93 -18.63
C TYR A 28 18.56 10.07 -18.27
N ALA A 29 18.21 11.02 -17.39
CA ALA A 29 16.81 11.30 -17.05
C ALA A 29 16.04 11.91 -18.24
N GLN A 30 16.70 12.72 -19.08
CA GLN A 30 16.06 13.41 -20.20
C GLN A 30 15.73 12.46 -21.38
N ASP A 31 16.58 11.46 -21.67
CA ASP A 31 16.30 10.42 -22.70
C ASP A 31 15.17 9.45 -22.29
N GLN A 32 15.05 9.17 -20.99
CA GLN A 32 13.94 8.36 -20.48
C GLN A 32 12.61 9.14 -20.51
N GLN A 33 12.65 10.44 -20.19
CA GLN A 33 11.46 11.27 -20.17
C GLN A 33 10.87 11.49 -21.57
N THR A 34 11.71 11.65 -22.60
CA THR A 34 11.25 11.79 -23.99
C THR A 34 10.57 10.50 -24.47
N ARG A 35 11.19 9.33 -24.25
CA ARG A 35 10.57 8.04 -24.58
C ARG A 35 9.25 7.80 -23.86
N ILE A 36 9.16 8.15 -22.56
CA ILE A 36 7.92 8.01 -21.80
C ILE A 36 6.83 8.96 -22.34
N SER A 37 7.20 10.19 -22.72
CA SER A 37 6.24 11.14 -23.31
C SER A 37 5.74 10.71 -24.69
N ASP A 38 6.60 10.10 -25.52
CA ASP A 38 6.22 9.58 -26.84
C ASP A 38 5.31 8.35 -26.71
N LEU A 39 5.60 7.47 -25.75
CA LEU A 39 4.74 6.32 -25.44
C LEU A 39 3.37 6.75 -24.88
N GLN A 40 3.35 7.73 -23.97
CA GLN A 40 2.08 8.30 -23.46
C GLN A 40 1.27 8.98 -24.57
N LYS A 41 1.94 9.62 -25.52
CA LYS A 41 1.29 10.25 -26.68
C LYS A 41 0.68 9.20 -27.61
N LEU A 42 1.38 8.08 -27.85
CA LEU A 42 0.85 6.95 -28.62
C LEU A 42 -0.35 6.30 -27.92
N ASP A 43 -0.28 6.07 -26.60
CA ASP A 43 -1.40 5.52 -25.83
C ASP A 43 -2.62 6.45 -25.85
N SER A 44 -2.41 7.77 -25.78
CA SER A 44 -3.50 8.75 -25.86
C SER A 44 -4.20 8.78 -27.23
N LEU A 45 -3.44 8.56 -28.32
CA LEU A 45 -3.99 8.49 -29.67
C LEU A 45 -4.80 7.21 -29.87
N ILE A 46 -4.31 6.08 -29.36
CA ILE A 46 -5.03 4.80 -29.40
C ILE A 46 -6.32 4.87 -28.56
N ALA A 47 -6.27 5.50 -27.38
CA ALA A 47 -7.44 5.70 -26.53
C ALA A 47 -8.47 6.65 -27.16
N ALA A 48 -8.02 7.70 -27.85
CA ALA A 48 -8.91 8.62 -28.56
C ALA A 48 -9.65 7.91 -29.72
N ASP A 49 -8.94 7.10 -30.52
CA ASP A 49 -9.55 6.30 -31.60
C ASP A 49 -10.55 5.28 -31.05
N SER A 50 -10.27 4.66 -29.90
CA SER A 50 -11.19 3.72 -29.24
C SER A 50 -12.48 4.41 -28.74
N LEU A 51 -12.37 5.61 -28.16
CA LEU A 51 -13.54 6.38 -27.70
C LEU A 51 -14.41 6.89 -28.86
N VAL A 52 -13.79 7.26 -29.98
CA VAL A 52 -14.52 7.65 -31.20
C VAL A 52 -15.32 6.47 -31.76
N ASN A 53 -14.76 5.27 -31.75
CA ASN A 53 -15.45 4.05 -32.19
C ASN A 53 -16.59 3.67 -31.25
N LEU A 54 -16.40 3.76 -29.93
CA LEU A 54 -17.44 3.46 -28.94
C LEU A 54 -18.60 4.47 -28.99
N ASN A 55 -18.30 5.75 -29.23
CA ASN A 55 -19.34 6.77 -29.44
C ASN A 55 -20.13 6.51 -30.72
N ARG A 56 -19.49 6.05 -31.81
CA ARG A 56 -20.18 5.67 -33.05
C ARG A 56 -21.14 4.50 -32.84
N GLU A 57 -20.71 3.46 -32.13
CA GLU A 57 -21.56 2.30 -31.81
C GLU A 57 -22.78 2.68 -30.95
N ASN A 58 -22.61 3.62 -30.02
CA ASN A 58 -23.72 4.11 -29.21
C ASN A 58 -24.73 4.94 -30.03
N LEU A 59 -24.27 5.68 -31.05
CA LEU A 59 -25.14 6.45 -31.95
C LEU A 59 -25.95 5.52 -32.86
N GLU A 60 -25.35 4.44 -33.39
CA GLU A 60 -26.06 3.45 -34.20
C GLU A 60 -27.16 2.70 -33.40
N LYS A 61 -26.98 2.51 -32.08
CA LYS A 61 -28.01 1.94 -31.21
C LYS A 61 -29.19 2.89 -30.95
N ILE A 62 -28.95 4.20 -30.95
CA ILE A 62 -29.99 5.23 -30.73
C ILE A 62 -30.86 5.44 -31.97
N GLU A 63 -30.33 5.23 -33.18
CA GLU A 63 -31.06 5.44 -34.44
C GLU A 63 -31.98 4.28 -34.84
N SER A 64 -31.98 3.16 -34.09
CA SER A 64 -32.97 2.10 -34.27
C SER A 64 -34.34 2.54 -33.72
N PRO A 65 -35.46 2.45 -34.48
CA PRO A 65 -36.73 3.00 -34.05
C PRO A 65 -37.32 2.18 -32.88
N VAL A 66 -37.24 2.74 -31.67
CA VAL A 66 -37.91 2.21 -30.47
C VAL A 66 -39.38 2.63 -30.48
N ASN A 67 -40.26 1.64 -30.67
CA ASN A 67 -41.70 1.75 -30.50
C ASN A 67 -42.04 2.06 -29.02
N LEU A 68 -42.52 3.28 -28.74
CA LEU A 68 -43.02 3.68 -27.43
C LEU A 68 -44.47 3.23 -27.23
N GLY A 69 -44.67 2.05 -26.64
CA GLY A 69 -45.95 1.65 -26.06
C GLY A 69 -45.99 1.99 -24.57
N MET A 70 -46.62 3.11 -24.20
CA MET A 70 -47.00 3.41 -22.82
C MET A 70 -48.46 3.02 -22.58
N PRO A 71 -48.79 2.28 -21.51
CA PRO A 71 -50.08 2.44 -20.85
C PRO A 71 -49.90 3.37 -19.64
N ALA A 72 -50.59 4.51 -19.70
CA ALA A 72 -50.85 5.35 -18.55
C ALA A 72 -51.82 4.64 -17.59
N ASN A 73 -51.44 4.51 -16.32
CA ASN A 73 -52.39 4.48 -15.21
C ASN A 73 -51.65 4.78 -13.91
N ILE A 74 -51.77 6.04 -13.46
CA ILE A 74 -51.30 6.50 -12.15
C ILE A 74 -52.51 6.49 -11.22
N GLY A 75 -52.60 5.45 -10.40
CA GLY A 75 -53.44 5.44 -9.20
C GLY A 75 -52.64 6.02 -8.05
N THR A 76 -53.06 7.18 -7.58
CA THR A 76 -52.54 7.88 -6.41
C THR A 76 -52.96 7.14 -5.14
N ASP A 77 -52.00 6.77 -4.27
CA ASP A 77 -52.14 6.92 -2.81
C ASP A 77 -50.82 6.61 -2.06
N SER A 78 -50.30 7.66 -1.43
CA SER A 78 -49.51 7.71 -0.20
C SER A 78 -48.18 6.92 -0.04
N ILE A 79 -47.16 7.72 0.30
CA ILE A 79 -45.76 7.39 0.68
C ILE A 79 -44.86 7.04 -0.51
N ALA A 80 -44.71 8.00 -1.42
CA ALA A 80 -43.43 8.17 -2.10
C ALA A 80 -42.39 8.63 -1.06
N SER A 81 -41.89 7.70 -0.26
CA SER A 81 -40.53 7.82 0.25
C SER A 81 -39.69 7.99 -1.00
N SER A 82 -39.19 9.20 -1.23
CA SER A 82 -38.01 9.41 -2.05
C SER A 82 -36.88 8.65 -1.35
N PHE A 83 -36.86 7.32 -1.51
CA PHE A 83 -35.63 6.56 -1.49
C PHE A 83 -34.90 7.07 -2.72
N GLY A 84 -34.26 8.24 -2.58
CA GLY A 84 -33.22 8.63 -3.49
C GLY A 84 -32.33 7.41 -3.56
N LEU A 85 -32.24 6.81 -4.75
CA LEU A 85 -31.26 5.79 -5.06
C LEU A 85 -29.92 6.40 -4.62
N GLN A 86 -29.50 6.11 -3.39
CA GLN A 86 -28.15 6.40 -2.97
C GLN A 86 -27.35 5.55 -3.93
N ARG A 87 -26.70 6.20 -4.91
CA ARG A 87 -25.74 5.51 -5.73
C ARG A 87 -24.70 5.00 -4.76
N GLU A 88 -24.78 3.71 -4.45
CA GLU A 88 -23.78 3.03 -3.66
C GLU A 88 -22.44 3.31 -4.34
N TRP A 89 -21.48 3.84 -3.58
CA TRP A 89 -20.19 4.23 -4.13
C TRP A 89 -19.46 2.97 -4.57
N LYS A 90 -19.25 2.83 -5.88
CA LYS A 90 -18.50 1.72 -6.47
C LYS A 90 -17.05 2.15 -6.74
N PRO A 91 -16.07 1.75 -5.91
CA PRO A 91 -14.67 2.05 -6.15
C PRO A 91 -14.10 1.19 -7.29
N ASP A 92 -13.56 1.83 -8.33
CA ASP A 92 -12.76 1.14 -9.36
C ASP A 92 -11.51 0.45 -8.76
N PRO A 93 -11.35 -0.88 -8.90
CA PRO A 93 -10.21 -1.62 -8.32
C PRO A 93 -8.86 -1.15 -8.83
N VAL A 94 -8.76 -0.84 -10.13
CA VAL A 94 -7.51 -0.36 -10.75
C VAL A 94 -7.06 0.97 -10.15
N LYS A 95 -8.00 1.89 -9.85
CA LYS A 95 -7.69 3.17 -9.21
C LYS A 95 -7.31 2.98 -7.75
N ALA A 96 -7.98 2.08 -7.03
CA ALA A 96 -7.66 1.73 -5.65
C ALA A 96 -6.24 1.16 -5.52
N THR A 97 -5.85 0.26 -6.43
CA THR A 97 -4.52 -0.34 -6.47
C THR A 97 -3.44 0.68 -6.83
N TRP A 98 -3.66 1.52 -7.86
CA TRP A 98 -2.71 2.57 -8.21
C TRP A 98 -2.47 3.55 -7.03
N LEU A 99 -3.54 3.93 -6.34
CA LEU A 99 -3.42 4.79 -5.17
C LEU A 99 -2.71 4.10 -4.00
N ALA A 100 -2.94 2.79 -3.81
CA ALA A 100 -2.26 2.00 -2.78
C ALA A 100 -0.76 1.77 -3.06
N ILE A 101 -0.36 1.75 -4.33
CA ILE A 101 1.06 1.65 -4.74
C ILE A 101 1.81 2.95 -4.42
N ILE A 102 1.21 4.10 -4.75
CA ILE A 102 1.85 5.41 -4.53
C ILE A 102 1.92 5.73 -3.04
N PHE A 103 0.80 5.50 -2.34
CA PHE A 103 0.70 5.73 -0.91
C PHE A 103 0.30 4.43 -0.23
N PRO A 104 1.17 3.82 0.61
CA PRO A 104 0.81 2.60 1.31
C PRO A 104 -0.39 2.88 2.23
N GLY A 105 -1.48 2.13 2.04
CA GLY A 105 -2.78 2.37 2.70
C GLY A 105 -3.74 3.34 1.96
N GLY A 106 -3.33 3.94 0.85
CA GLY A 106 -4.15 4.87 0.06
C GLY A 106 -5.41 4.24 -0.54
N GLY A 107 -5.34 2.97 -0.94
CA GLY A 107 -6.50 2.23 -1.44
C GLY A 107 -7.62 2.06 -0.40
N GLN A 108 -7.28 1.96 0.89
CA GLN A 108 -8.29 1.88 1.96
C GLN A 108 -9.06 3.19 2.16
N ILE A 109 -8.41 4.33 1.92
CA ILE A 109 -9.04 5.65 1.92
C ILE A 109 -10.04 5.76 0.76
N TYR A 110 -9.65 5.29 -0.43
CA TYR A 110 -10.52 5.27 -1.61
C TYR A 110 -11.74 4.35 -1.45
N ASN A 111 -11.55 3.20 -0.80
CA ASN A 111 -12.62 2.24 -0.49
C ASN A 111 -13.49 2.69 0.70
N ARG A 112 -13.23 3.86 1.31
CA ARG A 112 -13.92 4.39 2.51
C ARG A 112 -13.90 3.44 3.72
N LYS A 113 -12.97 2.49 3.77
CA LYS A 113 -12.82 1.46 4.81
C LYS A 113 -11.76 1.86 5.84
N TYR A 114 -11.99 2.97 6.54
CA TYR A 114 -10.99 3.59 7.43
C TYR A 114 -10.60 2.73 8.64
N TRP A 115 -11.45 1.80 9.06
CA TRP A 115 -11.20 0.98 10.24
C TRP A 115 -9.97 0.06 10.09
N LYS A 116 -9.54 -0.25 8.86
CA LYS A 116 -8.34 -1.05 8.56
C LYS A 116 -7.04 -0.24 8.59
N LEU A 117 -7.12 1.10 8.51
CA LEU A 117 -5.94 1.97 8.46
C LEU A 117 -5.02 1.86 9.68
N PRO A 118 -5.52 1.81 10.94
CA PRO A 118 -4.67 1.69 12.11
C PRO A 118 -3.76 0.44 12.06
N LEU A 119 -4.22 -0.64 11.44
CA LEU A 119 -3.43 -1.86 11.31
C LEU A 119 -2.28 -1.68 10.30
N ILE A 120 -2.57 -1.09 9.14
CA ILE A 120 -1.57 -0.84 8.09
C ILE A 120 -0.53 0.18 8.57
N TYR A 121 -0.99 1.32 9.09
CA TYR A 121 -0.11 2.35 9.63
C TYR A 121 0.65 1.87 10.86
N GLY A 122 0.03 1.05 11.72
CA GLY A 122 0.70 0.41 12.84
C GLY A 122 1.86 -0.50 12.37
N GLY A 123 1.61 -1.30 11.33
CA GLY A 123 2.64 -2.13 10.70
C GLY A 123 3.79 -1.30 10.11
N LEU A 124 3.47 -0.23 9.36
CA LEU A 124 4.47 0.65 8.76
C LEU A 124 5.31 1.38 9.80
N VAL A 125 4.67 2.00 10.80
CA VAL A 125 5.35 2.71 11.88
C VAL A 125 6.21 1.76 12.70
N GLY A 126 5.70 0.57 13.03
CA GLY A 126 6.44 -0.45 13.76
C GLY A 126 7.68 -0.94 13.00
N CYS A 127 7.53 -1.22 11.70
CA CYS A 127 8.66 -1.65 10.88
C CYS A 127 9.67 -0.52 10.65
N PHE A 128 9.21 0.72 10.48
CA PHE A 128 10.09 1.89 10.33
C PHE A 128 10.89 2.17 11.62
N TYR A 129 10.23 2.09 12.78
CA TYR A 129 10.90 2.18 14.08
C TYR A 129 11.95 1.08 14.24
N GLY A 130 11.58 -0.17 13.92
CA GLY A 130 12.51 -1.30 13.94
C GLY A 130 13.69 -1.10 13.01
N LEU A 131 13.47 -0.58 11.80
CA LEU A 131 14.53 -0.30 10.84
C LEU A 131 15.52 0.74 11.37
N ASN A 132 15.03 1.86 11.91
CA ASN A 132 15.87 2.90 12.48
C ASN A 132 16.69 2.37 13.66
N TRP A 133 16.05 1.68 14.59
CA TRP A 133 16.73 1.07 15.74
C TRP A 133 17.82 0.08 15.31
N ASN A 134 17.51 -0.83 14.38
CA ASN A 134 18.50 -1.79 13.89
C ASN A 134 19.64 -1.11 13.13
N ASN A 135 19.36 -0.01 12.43
CA ASN A 135 20.36 0.75 11.70
C ASN A 135 21.30 1.55 12.64
N GLU A 136 20.75 2.16 13.70
CA GLU A 136 21.55 2.82 14.74
C GLU A 136 22.46 1.81 15.43
N MET A 137 21.91 0.69 15.92
CA MET A 137 22.70 -0.38 16.53
C MET A 137 23.78 -0.90 15.58
N TYR A 138 23.45 -1.19 14.32
CA TYR A 138 24.45 -1.60 13.32
C TYR A 138 25.58 -0.58 13.19
N THR A 139 25.24 0.70 13.14
CA THR A 139 26.20 1.79 13.00
C THR A 139 27.15 1.87 14.20
N ASP A 140 26.59 1.80 15.41
CA ASP A 140 27.38 1.90 16.65
C ASP A 140 28.30 0.69 16.82
N TYR A 141 27.79 -0.53 16.63
CA TYR A 141 28.62 -1.74 16.66
C TYR A 141 29.66 -1.77 15.54
N SER A 142 29.37 -1.19 14.37
CA SER A 142 30.34 -1.08 13.29
C SER A 142 31.46 -0.11 13.62
N LYS A 143 31.15 1.05 14.23
CA LYS A 143 32.16 2.01 14.71
C LYS A 143 33.05 1.38 15.78
N ALA A 144 32.44 0.83 16.83
CA ALA A 144 33.17 0.15 17.90
C ALA A 144 34.07 -1.00 17.39
N TYR A 145 33.61 -1.76 16.40
CA TYR A 145 34.41 -2.81 15.78
C TYR A 145 35.60 -2.26 14.97
N ILE A 146 35.43 -1.13 14.28
CA ILE A 146 36.53 -0.48 13.56
C ILE A 146 37.55 0.06 14.57
N ASP A 147 37.08 0.68 15.64
CA ASP A 147 37.92 1.33 16.64
C ASP A 147 38.79 0.33 17.42
N ILE A 148 38.25 -0.82 17.80
CA ILE A 148 39.03 -1.89 18.46
C ILE A 148 40.02 -2.59 17.51
N MET A 149 39.80 -2.48 16.20
CA MET A 149 40.70 -3.02 15.18
C MET A 149 41.77 -2.01 14.78
N ASP A 150 41.52 -0.72 14.99
CA ASP A 150 42.50 0.34 14.81
C ASP A 150 43.52 0.33 15.96
N ASN A 151 44.76 0.73 15.67
CA ASN A 151 45.83 0.85 16.67
C ASN A 151 45.89 2.26 17.28
N ASN A 152 44.85 3.08 17.10
CA ASN A 152 44.79 4.45 17.58
C ASN A 152 44.32 4.49 19.05
N PRO A 153 45.14 4.97 19.99
CA PRO A 153 44.79 5.03 21.42
C PRO A 153 43.71 6.07 21.76
N ASN A 154 43.29 6.92 20.82
CA ASN A 154 42.27 7.96 21.03
C ASN A 154 40.86 7.53 20.61
N THR A 155 40.66 6.29 20.18
CA THR A 155 39.38 5.81 19.69
C THR A 155 38.82 4.73 20.59
N ASP A 156 37.79 5.07 21.36
CA ASP A 156 37.26 4.23 22.44
C ASP A 156 35.73 4.08 22.42
N SER A 157 35.08 4.27 21.26
CA SER A 157 33.62 4.12 21.10
C SER A 157 33.09 2.74 21.52
N TYR A 158 33.94 1.72 21.57
CA TYR A 158 33.56 0.39 22.08
C TYR A 158 33.30 0.39 23.60
N LEU A 159 33.85 1.34 24.37
CA LEU A 159 33.62 1.47 25.80
C LEU A 159 32.20 1.95 26.14
N GLU A 160 31.60 2.75 25.26
CA GLU A 160 30.24 3.28 25.46
C GLU A 160 29.16 2.20 25.27
N ILE A 161 29.44 1.19 24.45
CA ILE A 161 28.51 0.11 24.11
C ILE A 161 28.62 -1.05 25.11
N LEU A 162 29.76 -1.18 25.79
CA LEU A 162 30.02 -2.25 26.73
C LEU A 162 29.64 -1.85 28.16
N PRO A 163 29.21 -2.81 29.00
CA PRO A 163 29.04 -2.53 30.42
C PRO A 163 30.36 -2.03 31.05
N PRO A 164 30.30 -1.14 32.05
CA PRO A 164 31.50 -0.64 32.71
C PRO A 164 32.32 -1.80 33.31
N GLY A 165 33.61 -1.82 33.01
CA GLY A 165 34.55 -2.85 33.49
C GLY A 165 34.61 -4.12 32.63
N PHE A 166 33.83 -4.21 31.55
CA PHE A 166 33.82 -5.40 30.68
C PHE A 166 35.14 -5.61 29.92
N GLN A 167 35.84 -4.53 29.50
CA GLN A 167 37.10 -4.67 28.75
C GLN A 167 38.25 -5.28 29.58
N ASN A 168 38.23 -5.12 30.90
CA ASN A 168 39.30 -5.59 31.79
C ASN A 168 39.13 -7.08 32.15
N LYS A 169 37.95 -7.66 31.88
CA LYS A 169 37.59 -9.03 32.28
C LYS A 169 37.78 -10.06 31.17
N TYR A 170 37.80 -9.64 29.91
CA TYR A 170 37.85 -10.51 28.74
C TYR A 170 39.05 -10.19 27.84
N SER A 171 39.50 -11.18 27.05
CA SER A 171 40.58 -10.95 26.08
C SER A 171 40.15 -10.00 24.97
N GLN A 172 41.10 -9.23 24.44
CA GLN A 172 40.88 -8.33 23.30
C GLN A 172 40.35 -9.09 22.07
N GLU A 173 40.82 -10.32 21.85
CA GLU A 173 40.35 -11.18 20.76
C GLU A 173 38.88 -11.59 20.92
N TYR A 174 38.48 -11.98 22.14
CA TYR A 174 37.07 -12.27 22.44
C TYR A 174 36.18 -11.06 22.20
N LEU A 175 36.65 -9.88 22.58
CA LEU A 175 35.88 -8.64 22.43
C LEU A 175 35.68 -8.27 20.95
N LYS A 176 36.74 -8.40 20.13
CA LYS A 176 36.67 -8.24 18.68
C LYS A 176 35.64 -9.18 18.05
N ASP A 177 35.67 -10.44 18.47
CA ASP A 177 34.78 -11.46 17.93
C ASP A 177 33.30 -11.24 18.34
N LEU A 178 33.08 -10.77 19.56
CA LEU A 178 31.76 -10.36 20.06
C LEU A 178 31.19 -9.18 19.25
N LEU A 179 31.97 -8.11 19.08
CA LEU A 179 31.55 -6.92 18.32
C LEU A 179 31.27 -7.26 16.86
N ARG A 180 32.10 -8.11 16.24
CA ARG A 180 31.87 -8.64 14.90
C ARG A 180 30.52 -9.35 14.79
N LYS A 181 30.24 -10.30 15.70
CA LYS A 181 28.98 -11.07 15.73
C LYS A 181 27.77 -10.16 15.92
N ARG A 182 27.86 -9.18 16.83
CA ARG A 182 26.80 -8.20 17.08
C ARG A 182 26.53 -7.34 15.84
N LYS A 183 27.57 -6.77 15.22
CA LYS A 183 27.46 -6.01 13.98
C LYS A 183 26.78 -6.83 12.86
N ASP A 184 27.23 -8.06 12.64
CA ASP A 184 26.66 -8.94 11.60
C ASP A 184 25.20 -9.33 11.89
N MET A 185 24.83 -9.46 13.16
CA MET A 185 23.44 -9.69 13.58
C MET A 185 22.54 -8.50 13.24
N TYR A 186 22.92 -7.27 13.62
CA TYR A 186 22.10 -6.08 13.35
C TYR A 186 22.02 -5.74 11.87
N ARG A 187 23.07 -6.02 11.08
CA ARG A 187 23.01 -5.95 9.61
C ARG A 187 21.87 -6.79 9.06
N ARG A 188 21.82 -8.07 9.46
CA ARG A 188 20.78 -9.00 9.03
C ARG A 188 19.39 -8.59 9.53
N TYR A 189 19.27 -8.08 10.75
CA TYR A 189 17.98 -7.59 11.26
C TYR A 189 17.48 -6.37 10.52
N ARG A 190 18.36 -5.43 10.16
CA ARG A 190 17.99 -4.31 9.29
C ARG A 190 17.47 -4.82 7.95
N ASP A 191 18.18 -5.78 7.33
CA ASP A 191 17.76 -6.35 6.05
C ASP A 191 16.40 -7.07 6.18
N MET A 192 16.15 -7.77 7.29
CA MET A 192 14.83 -8.36 7.61
C MET A 192 13.73 -7.31 7.81
N THR A 193 14.01 -6.19 8.47
CA THR A 193 13.02 -5.11 8.64
C THR A 193 12.67 -4.42 7.32
N VAL A 194 13.61 -4.34 6.37
CA VAL A 194 13.33 -3.86 5.01
C VAL A 194 12.37 -4.82 4.31
N PHE A 195 12.60 -6.14 4.39
CA PHE A 195 11.65 -7.11 3.83
C PHE A 195 10.28 -7.06 4.51
N ALA A 196 10.24 -6.82 5.81
CA ALA A 196 8.98 -6.64 6.54
C ALA A 196 8.21 -5.40 6.05
N LEU A 197 8.89 -4.25 5.84
CA LEU A 197 8.28 -3.05 5.25
C LEU A 197 7.66 -3.35 3.88
N ILE A 198 8.42 -3.99 3.00
CA ILE A 198 7.94 -4.39 1.68
C ILE A 198 6.72 -5.33 1.81
N GLY A 199 6.79 -6.31 2.71
CA GLY A 199 5.69 -7.22 2.99
C GLY A 199 4.41 -6.51 3.45
N VAL A 200 4.52 -5.55 4.37
CA VAL A 200 3.38 -4.74 4.84
C VAL A 200 2.78 -3.93 3.69
N CYS A 201 3.60 -3.31 2.84
CA CYS A 201 3.11 -2.59 1.66
C CYS A 201 2.38 -3.51 0.67
N LEU A 202 2.95 -4.68 0.37
CA LEU A 202 2.34 -5.65 -0.54
C LEU A 202 1.00 -6.18 -0.02
N ILE A 203 0.94 -6.55 1.26
CA ILE A 203 -0.29 -6.98 1.92
C ILE A 203 -1.34 -5.86 1.85
N SER A 204 -0.95 -4.61 2.12
CA SER A 204 -1.85 -3.46 2.03
C SER A 204 -2.41 -3.25 0.62
N ILE A 205 -1.62 -3.47 -0.43
CA ILE A 205 -2.04 -3.31 -1.82
C ILE A 205 -3.06 -4.40 -2.18
N VAL A 206 -2.76 -5.65 -1.84
CA VAL A 206 -3.66 -6.79 -2.12
C VAL A 206 -4.97 -6.66 -1.37
N ASP A 207 -4.94 -6.30 -0.08
CA ASP A 207 -6.15 -6.10 0.73
C ASP A 207 -7.04 -4.99 0.14
N ALA A 208 -6.45 -3.87 -0.31
CA ALA A 208 -7.21 -2.80 -0.96
C ALA A 208 -7.79 -3.20 -2.32
N TYR A 209 -7.05 -3.99 -3.11
CA TYR A 209 -7.53 -4.49 -4.40
C TYR A 209 -8.72 -5.44 -4.21
N VAL A 210 -8.58 -6.45 -3.34
CA VAL A 210 -9.66 -7.40 -3.03
C VAL A 210 -10.86 -6.67 -2.44
N ASP A 211 -10.66 -5.68 -1.57
CA ASP A 211 -11.76 -4.87 -1.02
C ASP A 211 -12.54 -4.09 -2.08
N ALA A 212 -11.87 -3.62 -3.13
CA ALA A 212 -12.50 -2.91 -4.24
C ALA A 212 -13.21 -3.89 -5.19
N GLU A 213 -12.59 -5.02 -5.52
CA GLU A 213 -13.24 -6.07 -6.31
C GLU A 213 -14.50 -6.61 -5.61
N LEU A 214 -14.41 -6.84 -4.29
CA LEU A 214 -15.56 -7.30 -3.50
C LEU A 214 -16.69 -6.27 -3.40
N SER A 215 -16.41 -4.99 -3.63
CA SER A 215 -17.43 -3.94 -3.56
C SER A 215 -18.31 -3.85 -4.81
N ASP A 216 -17.89 -4.44 -5.94
CA ASP A 216 -18.72 -4.47 -7.15
C ASP A 216 -19.76 -5.60 -7.12
N PHE A 217 -19.52 -6.65 -6.32
CA PHE A 217 -20.53 -7.66 -6.08
C PHE A 217 -21.76 -7.02 -5.43
N ASP A 218 -22.94 -7.47 -5.83
CA ASP A 218 -24.19 -7.00 -5.25
C ASP A 218 -24.35 -7.60 -3.84
N ILE A 219 -23.87 -6.86 -2.83
CA ILE A 219 -24.03 -7.21 -1.42
C ILE A 219 -25.29 -6.51 -0.86
N SER A 220 -26.29 -6.20 -1.70
CA SER A 220 -27.52 -5.54 -1.27
C SER A 220 -28.13 -6.27 -0.08
N PRO A 221 -28.56 -5.56 0.97
CA PRO A 221 -29.14 -6.16 2.17
C PRO A 221 -30.52 -6.79 1.93
N ASP A 222 -30.96 -6.97 0.68
CA ASP A 222 -32.26 -7.58 0.34
C ASP A 222 -32.30 -9.09 0.65
N LEU A 223 -31.21 -9.66 1.17
CA LEU A 223 -31.22 -10.92 1.88
C LEU A 223 -31.97 -10.79 3.23
N SER A 224 -33.27 -10.57 3.12
CA SER A 224 -34.19 -10.50 4.24
C SER A 224 -34.70 -11.90 4.57
N LEU A 225 -34.38 -12.37 5.78
CA LEU A 225 -34.97 -13.58 6.33
C LEU A 225 -36.45 -13.28 6.65
N ARG A 226 -37.36 -13.74 5.79
CA ARG A 226 -38.79 -13.63 6.06
C ARG A 226 -39.22 -14.81 6.92
N ILE A 227 -39.52 -14.54 8.19
CA ILE A 227 -40.13 -15.49 9.12
C ILE A 227 -41.63 -15.15 9.20
N ALA A 228 -42.49 -16.04 8.72
CA ALA A 228 -43.93 -15.89 8.80
C ALA A 228 -44.55 -17.07 9.57
N PRO A 229 -45.55 -16.85 10.45
CA PRO A 229 -46.33 -17.93 11.03
C PRO A 229 -47.16 -18.60 9.94
N THR A 230 -47.11 -19.93 9.85
CA THR A 230 -47.84 -20.71 8.84
C THR A 230 -48.70 -21.76 9.54
N ALA A 231 -49.96 -21.89 9.12
CA ALA A 231 -50.85 -22.93 9.61
C ALA A 231 -50.79 -24.12 8.64
N ILE A 232 -50.25 -25.24 9.10
CA ILE A 232 -50.13 -26.47 8.30
C ILE A 232 -51.37 -27.31 8.58
N ALA A 233 -52.24 -27.44 7.58
CA ALA A 233 -53.40 -28.32 7.63
C ALA A 233 -52.93 -29.77 7.49
N ASN A 234 -52.93 -30.51 8.60
CA ASN A 234 -52.47 -31.88 8.61
C ASN A 234 -53.64 -32.79 8.20
N LYS A 235 -53.57 -33.43 7.03
CA LYS A 235 -54.68 -34.27 6.53
C LYS A 235 -54.83 -35.60 7.28
N CYS A 236 -53.78 -36.06 7.95
CA CYS A 236 -53.72 -37.38 8.59
C CYS A 236 -54.14 -37.38 10.08
N LEU A 237 -53.96 -36.26 10.78
CA LEU A 237 -54.52 -36.04 12.11
C LEU A 237 -55.51 -34.88 11.99
N SER A 238 -56.77 -35.12 12.34
CA SER A 238 -57.84 -34.11 12.33
C SER A 238 -57.56 -32.96 13.31
N GLY A 239 -56.64 -32.05 12.95
CA GLY A 239 -56.17 -30.96 13.79
C GLY A 239 -55.28 -29.98 13.03
N ASN A 240 -55.38 -28.70 13.38
CA ASN A 240 -54.55 -27.64 12.80
C ASN A 240 -53.21 -27.58 13.55
N SER A 241 -52.10 -27.70 12.83
CA SER A 241 -50.76 -27.47 13.39
C SER A 241 -50.26 -26.08 13.04
N VAL A 242 -49.69 -25.37 14.01
CA VAL A 242 -49.02 -24.08 13.79
C VAL A 242 -47.53 -24.32 13.62
N GLY A 243 -46.92 -23.66 12.64
CA GLY A 243 -45.49 -23.73 12.36
C GLY A 243 -44.92 -22.36 11.99
N LEU A 244 -43.60 -22.29 11.88
CA LEU A 244 -42.90 -21.13 11.35
C LEU A 244 -42.39 -21.46 9.95
N GLN A 245 -42.68 -20.60 8.99
CA GLN A 245 -42.14 -20.67 7.64
C GLN A 245 -40.99 -19.67 7.53
N CYS A 246 -39.80 -20.17 7.21
CA CYS A 246 -38.62 -19.36 6.93
C CYS A 246 -38.36 -19.39 5.42
N SER A 247 -38.37 -18.22 4.76
CA SER A 247 -37.99 -18.10 3.35
C SER A 247 -36.89 -17.05 3.18
N PHE A 248 -35.89 -17.39 2.38
CA PHE A 248 -34.87 -16.44 1.93
C PHE A 248 -35.30 -15.89 0.57
N THR A 249 -35.32 -14.57 0.43
CA THR A 249 -35.37 -13.89 -0.87
C THR A 249 -33.95 -13.47 -1.21
N PHE A 250 -33.47 -13.92 -2.37
CA PHE A 250 -32.16 -13.59 -2.94
C PHE A 250 -32.35 -13.19 -4.41
#